data_AF-A0A1M3LVR2-F1
#
_entry.id   AF-A0A1M3LVR2-F1
#
_cell.length_a   1.000
_cell.length_b   1.000
_cell.length_c   1.000
_cell.angle_alpha   90.00
_cell.angle_beta   90.00
_cell.angle_gamma   90.00
#
_symmetry.space_group_name_H-M   'P 1'
#
loop_
_entity.id
_entity.type
_entity.pdbx_description
1 polymer ?
#
loop_
_entity_poly.entity_id
_entity_poly.type
_entity_poly.pdbx_seq_one_letter_code
_entity_poly.pdbx_strand_id
1 'polypeptide(L)' 'MTRTTTFRARLLREGEPPRTVTERAPSDVPPRTLRRSASGSGIYDIYALLDAEGWPATATYSFVQTLSPARSAADD' A
#
# COMPACT_ATOMS: atom_id res chain seq x y z
N MET A 1 -2.29 19.83 14.28
CA MET A 1 -2.06 18.44 14.69
C MET A 1 -2.74 17.54 13.67
N THR A 2 -2.01 16.72 12.93
CA THR A 2 -2.60 15.78 11.95
C THR A 2 -3.15 14.58 12.71
N ARG A 3 -4.41 14.23 12.48
CA ARG A 3 -5.05 13.10 13.16
C ARG A 3 -4.52 11.80 12.55
N THR A 4 -4.14 10.85 13.38
CA THR A 4 -3.81 9.50 12.93
C THR A 4 -5.09 8.69 12.79
N THR A 5 -5.36 8.21 11.57
CA THR A 5 -6.53 7.41 11.22
C THR A 5 -6.11 5.96 11.02
N THR A 6 -6.75 5.04 11.75
CA THR A 6 -6.61 3.59 11.52
C THR A 6 -7.75 3.14 10.62
N PHE A 7 -7.44 2.43 9.53
CA PHE A 7 -8.43 2.02 8.54
C PHE A 7 -8.11 0.63 7.96
N ARG A 8 -9.07 0.02 7.27
CA ARG A 8 -8.88 -1.24 6.54
C ARG A 8 -8.60 -0.96 5.06
N ALA A 9 -7.41 -1.28 4.58
CA ALA A 9 -7.06 -1.23 3.17
C ALA A 9 -7.39 -2.55 2.49
N ARG A 10 -8.27 -2.53 1.48
CA ARG A 10 -8.55 -3.67 0.61
C ARG A 10 -7.62 -3.61 -0.59
N LEU A 11 -6.67 -4.52 -0.68
CA LEU A 11 -5.65 -4.60 -1.71
C LEU A 11 -6.12 -5.57 -2.80
N LEU A 12 -6.16 -5.06 -4.03
CA LEU A 12 -6.48 -5.82 -5.24
C LEU A 12 -5.21 -6.04 -6.04
N ARG A 13 -5.02 -7.25 -6.56
CA ARG A 13 -3.95 -7.60 -7.48
C ARG A 13 -4.49 -8.61 -8.48
N GLU A 14 -4.16 -8.43 -9.75
CA GLU A 14 -4.59 -9.36 -10.80
C GLU A 14 -4.07 -10.77 -10.52
N GLY A 15 -4.94 -11.77 -10.70
CA GLY A 15 -4.60 -13.17 -10.47
C GLY A 15 -4.51 -13.59 -8.99
N GLU A 16 -4.71 -12.67 -8.04
CA GLU A 16 -4.72 -12.96 -6.60
C GLU A 16 -6.08 -12.63 -5.95
N PRO A 17 -6.50 -13.40 -4.93
CA PRO A 17 -7.69 -13.04 -4.17
C PRO A 17 -7.46 -11.70 -3.44
N PRO A 18 -8.50 -10.84 -3.32
CA PRO A 18 -8.40 -9.60 -2.56
C PRO A 18 -7.91 -9.82 -1.13
N ARG A 19 -7.00 -8.98 -0.67
CA ARG A 19 -6.43 -9.05 0.69
C ARG A 19 -6.81 -7.81 1.47
N THR A 20 -7.25 -7.98 2.72
CA THR A 20 -7.57 -6.85 3.60
C THR A 20 -6.51 -6.72 4.68
N VAL A 21 -6.00 -5.51 4.88
CA VAL A 21 -4.96 -5.21 5.88
C VAL A 21 -5.34 -3.97 6.68
N THR A 22 -4.92 -3.90 7.94
CA THR A 22 -5.11 -2.71 8.77
C THR A 22 -3.89 -1.80 8.64
N GLU A 23 -4.15 -0.53 8.33
CA GLU A 23 -3.12 0.50 8.13
C GLU A 23 -3.37 1.71 9.04
N ARG A 24 -2.32 2.50 9.25
CA ARG A 24 -2.40 3.78 9.96
C ARG A 24 -1.87 4.89 9.07
N ALA A 25 -2.66 5.93 8.87
CA ALA A 25 -2.28 7.11 8.11
C ALA A 25 -2.34 8.36 9.01
N PRO A 26 -1.30 9.22 9.02
CA PRO A 26 -1.35 10.52 9.70
C PRO A 26 -2.09 11.54 8.83
N SER A 27 -3.34 11.23 8.47
CA SER A 27 -4.13 11.99 7.49
C SER A 27 -5.63 11.80 7.74
N ASP A 28 -6.38 12.86 7.47
CA ASP A 28 -7.86 12.87 7.48
C ASP A 28 -8.45 12.42 6.12
N VAL A 29 -7.61 12.23 5.10
CA VAL A 29 -7.96 11.66 3.79
C VAL A 29 -7.18 10.38 3.53
N PRO A 30 -7.70 9.42 2.73
CA PRO A 30 -6.98 8.20 2.41
C PRO A 30 -5.67 8.51 1.69
N PRO A 31 -4.56 7.82 2.04
CA PRO A 31 -3.33 7.91 1.27
C PRO A 31 -3.58 7.59 -0.21
N ARG A 32 -2.97 8.35 -1.13
CA ARG A 32 -3.05 8.04 -2.57
C ARG A 32 -2.27 6.79 -2.95
N THR A 33 -1.27 6.44 -2.13
CA THR A 33 -0.35 5.34 -2.39
C THR A 33 -0.06 4.61 -1.08
N LEU A 34 -0.06 3.29 -1.12
CA LEU A 34 0.40 2.43 -0.04
C LEU A 34 1.65 1.68 -0.47
N ARG A 35 2.65 1.66 0.41
CA ARG A 35 3.87 0.85 0.26
C ARG A 35 3.83 -0.27 1.27
N ARG A 36 3.84 -1.52 0.80
CA ARG A 36 3.77 -2.72 1.62
C ARG A 36 5.00 -3.57 1.38
N SER A 37 5.58 -4.14 2.43
CA SER A 37 6.69 -5.08 2.25
C SER A 37 6.20 -6.33 1.51
N ALA A 38 6.89 -6.68 0.42
CA ALA A 38 6.74 -7.92 -0.32
C ALA A 38 7.90 -8.86 0.05
N SER A 39 7.67 -10.17 -0.02
CA SER A 39 8.56 -11.24 0.42
C SER A 39 10.07 -10.92 0.36
N GLY A 40 10.70 -10.75 1.53
CA GLY A 40 12.14 -10.50 1.68
C GLY A 40 12.50 -9.09 2.13
N SER A 41 13.79 -8.88 2.44
CA SER A 41 14.29 -7.56 2.85
C SER A 41 14.36 -6.62 1.64
N GLY A 42 13.71 -5.47 1.75
CA GLY A 42 13.81 -4.38 0.78
C GLY A 42 12.91 -4.45 -0.45
N ILE A 43 12.10 -5.51 -0.59
CA ILE A 43 11.11 -5.60 -1.68
C ILE A 43 9.78 -5.03 -1.18
N TYR A 44 9.15 -4.18 -1.98
CA TYR A 44 7.90 -3.51 -1.63
C TYR A 44 6.89 -3.55 -2.76
N ASP A 45 5.67 -3.94 -2.47
CA ASP A 45 4.53 -3.74 -3.36
C ASP A 45 3.95 -2.33 -3.19
N ILE A 46 3.73 -1.65 -4.31
CA ILE A 46 3.11 -0.34 -4.39
C ILE A 46 1.68 -0.50 -4.86
N TYR A 47 0.76 0.07 -4.09
CA TYR A 47 -0.66 0.10 -4.42
C TYR A 47 -1.15 1.54 -4.54
N ALA A 48 -1.96 1.83 -5.56
CA ALA A 48 -2.61 3.12 -5.75
C ALA A 48 -4.07 3.08 -5.29
N LEU A 49 -4.54 4.17 -4.70
CA LEU A 49 -5.93 4.31 -4.29
C LEU A 49 -6.85 4.20 -5.52
N LEU A 50 -7.76 3.24 -5.48
CA LEU A 50 -8.76 3.00 -6.50
C LEU A 50 -10.11 3.58 -6.11
N ASP A 51 -10.51 3.36 -4.85
CA ASP A 51 -11.79 3.81 -4.31
C ASP A 51 -11.66 4.17 -2.83
N ALA A 52 -12.40 5.21 -2.41
CA ALA A 52 -12.36 5.82 -1.10
C ALA A 52 -13.75 6.03 -0.48
N GLU A 53 -14.82 5.51 -1.08
CA GLU A 53 -16.20 5.77 -0.63
C GLU A 53 -16.43 5.37 0.85
N GLY A 54 -15.73 4.34 1.32
CA GLY A 54 -15.83 3.86 2.71
C GLY A 54 -14.95 4.56 3.74
N TRP A 55 -14.24 5.64 3.38
CA TRP A 55 -13.34 6.33 4.30
C TRP A 55 -14.10 6.99 5.47
N PRO A 56 -13.59 6.94 6.73
CA PRO A 56 -12.30 6.44 7.18
C PRO A 56 -12.26 4.95 7.58
N ALA A 57 -13.36 4.21 7.44
CA ALA A 57 -13.40 2.81 7.84
C ALA A 57 -12.60 1.91 6.87
N THR A 58 -12.78 2.14 5.57
CA THR A 58 -12.17 1.32 4.50
C THR A 58 -11.70 2.17 3.32
N ALA A 59 -10.74 1.66 2.56
CA ALA A 59 -10.35 2.19 1.26
C ALA A 59 -9.81 1.05 0.39
N THR A 60 -10.07 1.10 -0.92
CA THR A 60 -9.65 0.07 -1.88
C THR A 60 -8.46 0.56 -2.69
N TYR A 61 -7.46 -0.30 -2.84
CA TYR A 61 -6.24 -0.01 -3.57
C TYR A 61 -5.95 -1.10 -4.60
N SER A 62 -5.42 -0.71 -5.75
CA SER A 62 -4.97 -1.62 -6.79
C SER A 62 -3.46 -1.69 -6.82
N PHE A 63 -2.91 -2.89 -7.01
CA PHE A 63 -1.48 -3.12 -7.22
C PHE A 63 -1.02 -2.36 -8.46
N VAL A 64 0.14 -1.71 -8.35
CA VAL A 64 0.79 -0.96 -9.43
C VAL A 64 2.06 -1.68 -9.86
N GLN A 65 2.97 -1.90 -8.91
CA GLN A 65 4.27 -2.50 -9.18
C GLN A 65 4.94 -3.02 -7.91
N THR A 66 5.88 -3.94 -8.08
CA THR A 66 6.82 -4.35 -7.03
C THR A 66 8.14 -3.60 -7.23
N LEU A 67 8.56 -2.86 -6.21
CA LEU A 67 9.87 -2.24 -6.11
C LEU A 67 10.82 -3.20 -5.40
N SER A 68 11.85 -3.66 -6.11
CA SER A 68 12.99 -4.33 -5.49
C SER A 68 14.06 -3.30 -5.16
N PRO A 69 14.90 -3.51 -4.13
CA PRO A 69 16.09 -2.69 -4.01
C PRO A 69 16.86 -2.91 -5.30
N ALA A 70 17.29 -1.83 -5.95
CA ALA A 70 18.32 -1.99 -6.97
C ALA A 70 19.43 -2.77 -6.28
N ARG A 71 19.73 -3.98 -6.77
CA ARG A 71 21.04 -4.56 -6.50
C ARG A 71 21.96 -3.45 -6.97
N SER A 72 22.62 -2.72 -6.06
CA SER A 72 23.76 -1.91 -6.47
C SER A 72 24.59 -2.90 -7.26
N ALA A 73 24.59 -2.77 -8.58
CA ALA A 73 25.61 -3.40 -9.39
C ALA A 73 26.87 -2.92 -8.69
N ALA A 74 27.58 -3.86 -8.07
CA ALA A 74 28.88 -3.56 -7.53
C ALA A 74 29.62 -2.90 -8.68
N ASP A 75 29.95 -1.64 -8.46
CA ASP A 75 31.04 -0.98 -9.15
C ASP A 75 32.27 -1.89 -8.91
N ASP A 76 33.00 -2.16 -9.99
CA ASP A 76 34.18 -3.04 -10.18
C ASP A 76 33.92 -4.47 -10.71
#